data_AF-A0A4R1ZQW4-F1
#
_entry.id   AF-A0A4R1ZQW4-F1
#
_cell.length_a   1.000
_cell.length_b   1.000
_cell.length_c   1.000
_cell.angle_alpha   90.00
_cell.angle_beta   90.00
_cell.angle_gamma   90.00
#
_symmetry.space_group_name_H-M   'P 1'
#
loop_
_entity.id
_entity.type
_entity.pdbx_description
1 polymer ?
#
loop_
_entity_poly.entity_id
_entity_poly.type
_entity_poly.pdbx_seq_one_letter_code
_entity_poly.pdbx_strand_id
1 'polypeptide(L)'
;MKKTKLAGDNISLKTRKNEDPLVMAWLNMQSNLMDSLRYLVENEIMQHGVRNLQMFIPMERAGIYGHGSSISQQMAAAVEAAAEDPAEAAKVAIYEDEQSIIQEEIDDEDIEAWS
;
A
#
# COMPACT_ATOMS: atom_id res chain seq x y z
N MET A 1 11.29 24.17 -25.27
CA MET A 1 10.25 24.00 -24.23
C MET A 1 10.02 22.51 -24.03
N LYS A 2 9.91 22.02 -22.78
CA LYS A 2 9.57 20.61 -22.54
C LYS A 2 8.15 20.35 -23.05
N LYS A 3 7.92 19.25 -23.77
CA LYS A 3 6.58 18.90 -24.26
C LYS A 3 5.63 18.74 -23.07
N THR A 4 4.44 19.35 -23.15
CA THR A 4 3.37 19.15 -22.18
C THR A 4 2.93 17.70 -22.23
N LYS A 5 2.83 17.07 -21.05
CA LYS A 5 2.35 15.70 -20.91
C LYS A 5 0.83 15.69 -20.83
N LEU A 6 0.20 14.76 -21.53
CA LEU A 6 -1.24 14.53 -21.50
C LEU A 6 -1.57 13.31 -20.62
N ALA A 7 -2.83 13.19 -20.21
CA ALA A 7 -3.31 12.00 -19.52
C ALA A 7 -3.09 10.75 -20.41
N GLY A 8 -2.57 9.69 -19.81
CA GLY A 8 -2.20 8.46 -20.54
C GLY A 8 -0.80 8.49 -21.16
N ASP A 9 -0.08 9.63 -21.13
CA ASP A 9 1.31 9.65 -21.57
C ASP A 9 2.21 8.84 -20.63
N ASN A 10 3.15 8.10 -21.22
CA ASN A 10 4.15 7.37 -20.46
C ASN A 10 5.12 8.32 -19.73
N ILE A 11 5.37 8.01 -18.45
CA ILE A 11 6.39 8.62 -17.61
C ILE A 11 7.33 7.51 -17.14
N SER A 12 8.61 7.62 -17.48
CA SER A 12 9.63 6.66 -17.05
C SER A 12 10.30 7.15 -15.78
N LEU A 13 10.22 6.36 -14.71
CA LEU A 13 10.93 6.57 -13.46
C LEU A 13 12.15 5.62 -13.41
N LYS A 14 13.33 6.15 -13.09
CA LYS A 14 14.52 5.34 -12.84
C LYS A 14 15.20 5.84 -11.56
N THR A 15 15.45 4.93 -10.64
CA THR A 15 16.16 5.22 -9.38
C THR A 15 17.66 5.43 -9.63
N ARG A 16 18.32 6.11 -8.70
CA ARG A 16 19.77 6.29 -8.76
C ARG A 16 20.48 5.02 -8.27
N LYS A 17 21.75 4.83 -8.67
CA LYS A 17 22.56 3.69 -8.21
C LYS A 17 22.87 3.76 -6.71
N ASN A 18 22.92 4.97 -6.16
CA ASN A 18 23.19 5.30 -4.77
C ASN A 18 21.96 5.87 -4.07
N GLU A 19 20.77 5.36 -4.42
CA GLU A 19 19.52 5.74 -3.75
C GLU A 19 19.55 5.33 -2.27
N ASP A 20 18.86 6.09 -1.42
CA ASP A 20 18.75 5.77 0.01
C ASP A 20 18.06 4.39 0.20
N PRO A 21 18.62 3.47 1.02
CA PRO A 21 18.03 2.16 1.26
C PRO A 21 16.59 2.20 1.75
N LEU A 22 16.20 3.22 2.53
CA LEU A 22 14.81 3.37 2.99
C LEU A 22 13.87 3.76 1.87
N VAL A 23 14.33 4.57 0.92
CA VAL A 23 13.55 4.91 -0.28
C VAL A 23 13.33 3.64 -1.10
N MET A 24 14.36 2.80 -1.24
CA MET A 24 14.23 1.52 -1.93
C MET A 24 13.30 0.55 -1.19
N ALA A 25 13.37 0.47 0.13
CA ALA A 25 12.47 -0.35 0.94
C ALA A 25 11.02 0.11 0.80
N TRP A 26 10.77 1.43 0.92
CA TRP A 26 9.43 1.99 0.72
C TRP A 26 8.88 1.69 -0.66
N LEU A 27 9.68 1.84 -1.73
CA LEU A 27 9.27 1.52 -3.10
C LEU A 27 8.85 0.05 -3.23
N ASN A 28 9.61 -0.87 -2.64
CA ASN A 28 9.34 -2.30 -2.70
C ASN A 28 8.12 -2.74 -1.86
N MET A 29 7.69 -1.94 -0.88
CA MET A 29 6.50 -2.23 -0.07
C MET A 29 5.18 -1.84 -0.76
N GLN A 30 5.23 -1.15 -1.91
CA GLN A 30 4.01 -0.70 -2.58
C GLN A 30 3.40 -1.83 -3.43
N SER A 31 2.13 -2.14 -3.20
CA SER A 31 1.34 -3.02 -4.08
C SER A 31 1.01 -2.36 -5.42
N ASN A 32 0.80 -1.04 -5.42
CA ASN A 32 0.61 -0.23 -6.62
C ASN A 32 1.38 1.10 -6.52
N LEU A 33 2.60 1.10 -7.05
CA LEU A 33 3.48 2.28 -7.02
C LEU A 33 2.86 3.52 -7.67
N MET A 34 2.12 3.36 -8.78
CA MET A 34 1.58 4.52 -9.50
C MET A 34 0.49 5.23 -8.71
N ASP A 35 -0.30 4.49 -7.94
CA ASP A 35 -1.33 5.07 -7.08
C ASP A 35 -0.72 5.76 -5.85
N SER A 36 0.27 5.14 -5.21
CA SER A 36 1.03 5.77 -4.12
C SER A 36 1.70 7.07 -4.59
N LEU A 37 2.27 7.11 -5.79
CA LEU A 37 2.83 8.34 -6.37
C LEU A 37 1.76 9.38 -6.66
N ARG A 38 0.57 8.98 -7.15
CA ARG A 38 -0.55 9.90 -7.38
C ARG A 38 -0.97 10.57 -6.07
N TYR A 39 -1.16 9.79 -5.01
CA TYR A 39 -1.50 10.31 -3.68
C TYR A 39 -0.49 11.35 -3.19
N LEU A 40 0.82 11.07 -3.30
CA LEU A 40 1.87 12.02 -2.89
C LEU A 40 1.84 13.32 -3.70
N VAL A 41 1.58 13.24 -5.01
CA VAL A 41 1.46 14.41 -5.89
C VAL A 41 0.21 15.22 -5.56
N GLU A 42 -0.93 14.56 -5.35
CA GLU A 42 -2.18 15.21 -4.95
C GLU A 42 -2.01 15.95 -3.63
N ASN A 43 -1.36 15.33 -2.64
CA ASN A 43 -1.08 15.96 -1.37
C ASN A 43 -0.20 17.23 -1.51
N GLU A 44 0.84 17.22 -2.36
CA GLU A 44 1.64 18.43 -2.65
C GLU A 44 0.78 19.52 -3.31
N ILE A 45 -0.08 19.15 -4.28
CA ILE A 45 -0.97 20.09 -4.97
C ILE A 45 -1.99 20.68 -4.00
N MET A 46 -2.53 19.89 -3.08
CA MET A 46 -3.49 20.38 -2.08
C MET A 46 -2.85 21.39 -1.11
N GLN A 47 -1.62 21.12 -0.67
CA GLN A 47 -0.95 21.96 0.32
C GLN A 47 -0.32 23.22 -0.29
N HIS A 48 0.14 23.14 -1.54
CA HIS A 48 0.97 24.19 -2.12
C HIS A 48 0.61 24.60 -3.55
N GLY A 49 -0.42 23.99 -4.14
CA GLY A 49 -0.82 24.20 -5.51
C GLY A 49 0.13 23.56 -6.53
N VAL A 50 -0.15 23.80 -7.81
CA VAL A 50 0.68 23.30 -8.91
C VAL A 50 1.93 24.18 -9.04
N ARG A 51 3.10 23.63 -8.66
CA ARG A 51 4.38 24.34 -8.72
C ARG A 51 5.55 23.42 -9.08
N ASN A 52 6.67 23.99 -9.49
CA ASN A 52 7.90 23.22 -9.69
C ASN A 52 8.57 22.95 -8.33
N LEU A 53 8.32 21.76 -7.77
CA LEU A 53 8.82 21.37 -6.45
C LEU A 53 10.36 21.48 -6.31
N GLN A 54 11.13 21.29 -7.38
CA GLN A 54 12.59 21.40 -7.35
C GLN A 54 13.09 22.79 -6.96
N MET A 55 12.27 23.84 -7.11
CA MET A 55 12.62 25.21 -6.70
C MET A 55 12.48 25.43 -5.19
N PHE A 56 11.80 24.53 -4.49
CA PHE A 56 11.43 24.68 -3.07
C PHE A 56 12.10 23.64 -2.17
N ILE A 57 12.71 22.60 -2.74
CA ILE A 57 13.42 21.57 -1.99
C ILE A 57 14.94 21.69 -2.19
N PRO A 58 15.77 21.41 -1.16
CA PRO A 58 17.21 21.39 -1.31
C PRO A 58 17.66 20.40 -2.39
N MET A 59 18.67 20.79 -3.18
CA MET A 59 19.26 19.95 -4.23
C MET A 59 20.00 18.74 -3.62
N GLU A 60 20.67 18.96 -2.49
CA GLU A 60 21.30 17.93 -1.68
C GLU A 60 20.49 17.74 -0.41
N ARG A 61 20.05 16.50 -0.19
CA ARG A 61 19.34 16.10 1.03
C ARG A 61 20.29 15.21 1.82
N ALA A 62 20.58 15.59 3.07
CA ALA A 62 21.11 14.62 4.02
C ALA A 62 20.08 13.49 4.08
N GLY A 63 20.50 12.23 3.90
CA GLY A 63 19.60 11.07 3.80
C GLY A 63 18.59 11.02 4.95
N ILE A 64 17.58 10.17 4.84
CA ILE A 64 16.42 10.17 5.76
C ILE A 64 16.84 10.05 7.24
N TYR A 65 18.01 9.47 7.50
CA TYR A 65 18.66 9.34 8.81
C TYR A 65 19.28 10.63 9.40
N GLY A 66 19.43 11.70 8.63
CA GLY A 66 20.09 12.95 9.05
C GLY A 66 19.19 13.96 9.76
N HIS A 67 17.88 13.75 9.79
CA HIS A 67 16.92 14.74 10.30
C HIS A 67 16.03 14.26 11.46
N GLY A 68 16.28 13.07 12.00
CA GLY A 68 15.49 12.57 13.14
C GLY A 68 16.01 11.24 13.65
N SER A 69 16.52 11.26 14.87
CA SER A 69 16.79 10.05 15.65
C SER A 69 15.57 9.13 15.71
N SER A 70 15.85 7.82 15.78
CA SER A 70 15.04 6.76 16.43
C SER A 70 13.76 6.20 15.74
N ILE A 71 13.77 5.85 14.45
CA ILE A 71 12.74 4.92 13.89
C ILE A 71 13.37 3.73 13.13
N SER A 72 14.69 3.60 13.16
CA SER A 72 15.41 2.84 12.12
C SER A 72 15.68 1.35 12.36
N GLN A 73 15.23 0.72 13.46
CA GLN A 73 15.70 -0.65 13.77
C GLN A 73 14.62 -1.74 13.84
N GLN A 74 13.33 -1.44 13.64
CA GLN A 74 12.27 -2.43 13.89
C GLN A 74 11.55 -2.99 12.66
N MET A 75 11.61 -2.37 11.47
CA MET A 75 10.84 -2.88 10.32
C MET A 75 11.61 -3.81 9.36
N ALA A 76 12.94 -3.79 9.35
CA ALA A 76 13.71 -4.64 8.42
C ALA A 76 13.79 -6.12 8.87
N ALA A 77 13.58 -6.41 10.16
CA ALA A 77 13.69 -7.76 10.71
C ALA A 77 12.39 -8.60 10.57
N ALA A 78 11.27 -8.00 10.20
CA ALA A 78 9.98 -8.69 10.14
C ALA A 78 9.73 -9.45 8.83
N VAL A 79 10.50 -9.16 7.77
CA VAL A 79 10.30 -9.81 6.44
C VAL A 79 11.07 -11.13 6.32
N GLU A 80 12.12 -11.34 7.10
CA GLU A 80 12.92 -12.59 7.05
C GLU A 80 12.32 -13.74 7.88
N ALA A 81 11.32 -13.46 8.74
CA ALA A 81 10.69 -14.48 9.60
C ALA A 81 9.43 -15.14 8.99
N ALA A 82 8.97 -14.72 7.81
CA ALA A 82 7.75 -15.23 7.18
C ALA A 82 8.01 -16.24 6.04
N ALA A 83 9.26 -16.71 5.88
CA ALA A 83 9.66 -17.61 4.80
C ALA A 83 9.87 -19.07 5.25
N GLU A 84 9.29 -19.50 6.37
CA GLU A 84 9.23 -20.90 6.76
C GLU A 84 7.76 -21.36 6.86
N ASP A 85 7.43 -22.28 5.94
CA ASP A 85 6.32 -23.25 5.94
C ASP A 85 4.98 -22.90 5.22
N PRO A 86 4.86 -23.22 3.90
CA PRO A 86 3.60 -23.11 3.17
C PRO A 86 2.72 -24.37 3.25
N ALA A 87 2.96 -25.34 4.14
CA ALA A 87 2.27 -26.64 4.10
C ALA A 87 1.06 -26.82 5.06
N GLU A 88 0.74 -25.84 5.91
CA GLU A 88 -0.32 -25.99 6.93
C GLU A 88 -1.55 -25.06 6.75
N ALA A 89 -1.75 -24.49 5.55
CA ALA A 89 -2.94 -23.69 5.23
C ALA A 89 -4.04 -24.46 4.47
N ALA A 90 -3.82 -25.74 4.13
CA ALA A 90 -4.74 -26.52 3.29
C ALA A 90 -5.76 -27.39 4.05
N LYS A 91 -5.89 -27.26 5.38
CA LYS A 91 -6.86 -28.03 6.20
C LYS A 91 -8.00 -27.21 6.80
N VAL A 92 -8.04 -25.90 6.60
CA VAL A 92 -9.07 -25.01 7.19
C VAL A 92 -10.21 -24.69 6.21
N ALA A 93 -10.11 -25.07 4.94
CA ALA A 93 -11.11 -24.70 3.93
C ALA A 93 -12.22 -25.75 3.66
N ILE A 94 -12.47 -26.71 4.56
CA ILE A 94 -13.46 -27.79 4.33
C ILE A 94 -14.58 -27.84 5.40
N TYR A 95 -14.63 -26.94 6.39
CA TYR A 95 -15.65 -27.01 7.46
C TYR A 95 -16.36 -25.70 7.82
N GLU A 96 -16.45 -24.71 6.91
CA GLU A 96 -17.20 -23.47 7.17
C GLU A 96 -18.35 -23.18 6.17
N ASP A 97 -18.64 -24.07 5.23
CA ASP A 97 -19.64 -23.80 4.15
C ASP A 97 -20.99 -24.55 4.28
N GLU A 98 -21.23 -25.29 5.38
CA GLU A 98 -22.50 -26.04 5.57
C GLU A 98 -23.33 -25.65 6.80
N GLN A 99 -22.87 -24.74 7.67
CA GLN A 99 -23.63 -24.35 8.88
C GLN A 99 -24.29 -22.97 8.85
N SER A 100 -24.14 -22.20 7.76
CA SER A 100 -24.75 -20.86 7.64
C SER A 100 -26.10 -20.85 6.90
N ILE A 101 -26.51 -21.96 6.26
CA ILE A 101 -27.74 -21.99 5.43
C ILE A 101 -29.01 -22.41 6.21
N ILE A 102 -28.89 -22.93 7.44
CA ILE A 102 -30.03 -23.59 8.13
C ILE A 102 -30.58 -22.78 9.32
N GLN A 103 -30.15 -21.54 9.58
CA GLN A 103 -30.53 -20.87 10.83
C GLN A 103 -31.01 -19.40 10.74
N GLU A 104 -31.36 -18.88 9.56
CA GLU A 104 -31.96 -17.53 9.43
C GLU A 104 -33.16 -17.45 8.47
N GLU A 105 -34.10 -18.41 8.49
CA GLU A 105 -35.41 -18.23 7.83
C GLU A 105 -36.52 -19.16 8.37
N ILE A 106 -36.70 -19.20 9.68
CA ILE A 106 -37.97 -19.62 10.28
C ILE A 106 -38.38 -18.49 11.21
N ASP A 107 -39.08 -17.53 10.62
CA ASP A 107 -39.79 -16.48 11.34
C ASP A 107 -41.00 -17.13 12.03
N ASP A 108 -41.27 -16.79 13.29
CA ASP A 108 -42.37 -17.38 14.08
C ASP A 108 -43.78 -16.99 13.55
N GLU A 109 -43.85 -16.36 12.37
CA GLU A 109 -45.07 -15.92 11.69
C GLU A 109 -45.67 -16.98 10.71
N ASP A 110 -44.95 -18.07 10.40
CA ASP A 110 -45.42 -19.10 9.44
C ASP A 110 -46.21 -20.28 10.06
N ILE A 111 -46.36 -20.33 11.39
CA ILE A 111 -47.04 -21.44 12.11
C ILE A 111 -48.56 -21.23 12.24
N GLU A 112 -49.12 -20.09 11.85
CA GLU A 112 -50.58 -19.85 11.91
C GLU A 112 -51.33 -20.19 10.61
N ALA A 113 -50.64 -20.57 9.54
CA ALA A 113 -51.29 -20.89 8.26
C ALA A 113 -51.85 -22.33 8.17
N TRP A 114 -51.70 -23.15 9.21
CA TRP A 114 -52.15 -24.55 9.24
C TRP A 114 -52.91 -24.93 10.54
N SER A 115 -53.77 -24.03 11.05
CA SER A 115 -54.83 -24.37 12.02
C SER A 115 -56.15 -23.65 11.75
#